data_AF-A0A949Q6B9-F1
#
_entry.id   AF-A0A949Q6B9-F1
#
_cell.length_a   1.000
_cell.length_b   1.000
_cell.length_c   1.000
_cell.angle_alpha   90.00
_cell.angle_beta   90.00
_cell.angle_gamma   90.00
#
_symmetry.space_group_name_H-M   'P 1'
#
loop_
_entity.id
_entity.type
_entity.pdbx_description
1 polymer ?
#
loop_
_entity_poly.entity_id
_entity_poly.type
_entity_poly.pdbx_seq_one_letter_code
_entity_poly.pdbx_strand_id
1 'polypeptide(L)'
;LYATSNRGDTVNLTSTLTGNTASISATDGLLMKAGQDINVTGANVSAGGSLAMVADGNISVTENQLSDGYTGTDFRGKSYGNDISNQGSHITAGNNLAMQAGNDLTLSASSVNAGGTAQLIAGNDLNLNSAATATNSSYGNSESHATGVDRTTVTAGDDLALVAGRDLNSQAAGLATEGSVGLQAGRDVNLLAEATTEGDSYRASKKVEINESVRQQGTEIASSGNTTIIAGRDVNSEAAQVTAQGDIGVTAARDVNLTTATESDYHYKEETKTKKGFLKKTTTHTIDEESATYEKGSSLSGNNVSVTAGNDVTVKGSSIIGDGDVALKAGHDVNVVAATDEQSSYHLKEKKKSGLMGSGGIGFTIGTNATRHQVNENGTTQSQSVSTVGSTGGNVSIIADSKAHISGADVIAAKNLNVVAGEIAVDPGNDLLRRKETYEQKKSGLTLSVSSAITDAAMAANNAIRRGSEVSDERLKALYGVKAAQDMWVAGSGAASVAGGAAGGDMNAVRVELNIGSSKSTSTSELKQNEVRGSTLTAGGNVNMVATGQSGTSGDLHITGSGITGNNVTLVAQNDLLLDAASNNREQKSANNSSGWAAGVHVSVGKETGIGVQA
;
A
#
# COMPACT_ATOMS: atom_id res chain seq x y z
N LEU A 1 30.19 22.44 -12.70
CA LEU A 1 30.94 21.30 -12.13
C LEU A 1 32.44 21.60 -12.11
N TYR A 2 33.04 21.81 -10.94
CA TYR A 2 34.51 21.95 -10.79
C TYR A 2 35.07 20.62 -10.31
N ALA A 3 35.92 19.97 -11.12
CA ALA A 3 36.60 18.73 -10.74
C ALA A 3 38.01 19.04 -10.24
N THR A 4 38.29 18.72 -8.98
CA THR A 4 39.65 18.58 -8.45
C THR A 4 40.01 17.11 -8.41
N SER A 5 40.80 16.61 -9.38
CA SER A 5 41.28 15.22 -9.40
C SER A 5 42.64 15.08 -8.72
N ASN A 6 42.82 14.06 -7.88
CA ASN A 6 44.16 13.64 -7.46
C ASN A 6 44.79 12.74 -8.55
N ARG A 7 46.11 12.53 -8.50
CA ARG A 7 46.84 11.69 -9.47
C ARG A 7 46.26 10.28 -9.52
N GLY A 8 45.61 9.93 -10.63
CA GLY A 8 45.10 8.58 -10.92
C GLY A 8 43.58 8.49 -11.10
N ASP A 9 42.84 9.54 -10.74
CA ASP A 9 41.38 9.58 -10.87
C ASP A 9 40.99 9.90 -12.33
N THR A 10 40.02 9.17 -12.89
CA THR A 10 39.40 9.50 -14.18
C THR A 10 37.96 9.90 -13.92
N VAL A 11 37.55 11.07 -14.43
CA VAL A 11 36.18 11.57 -14.36
C VAL A 11 35.71 11.93 -15.77
N ASN A 12 34.57 11.39 -16.20
CA ASN A 12 33.88 11.83 -17.42
C ASN A 12 32.61 12.55 -17.01
N LEU A 13 32.31 13.66 -17.69
CA LEU A 13 31.11 14.46 -17.46
C LEU A 13 30.35 14.56 -18.79
N THR A 14 29.04 14.38 -18.73
CA THR A 14 28.09 14.66 -19.80
C THR A 14 27.08 15.67 -19.29
N SER A 15 26.74 16.68 -20.07
CA SER A 15 25.76 17.68 -19.65
C SER A 15 25.04 18.24 -20.86
N THR A 16 23.73 18.45 -20.69
CA THR A 16 22.88 19.09 -21.69
C THR A 16 22.70 20.54 -21.27
N LEU A 17 23.42 21.44 -21.91
CA LEU A 17 23.35 22.87 -21.61
C LEU A 17 22.24 23.52 -22.43
N THR A 18 21.34 24.22 -21.76
CA THR A 18 20.35 25.09 -22.41
C THR A 18 21.03 26.34 -22.96
N GLY A 19 20.87 26.60 -24.25
CA GLY A 19 21.26 27.87 -24.87
C GLY A 19 20.24 28.98 -24.62
N ASN A 20 20.25 30.02 -25.46
CA ASN A 20 19.22 31.06 -25.41
C ASN A 20 17.85 30.45 -25.72
N THR A 21 16.88 30.67 -24.82
CA THR A 21 15.49 30.26 -25.02
C THR A 21 14.79 31.19 -26.01
N ALA A 22 14.10 30.61 -27.00
CA ALA A 22 13.23 31.40 -27.89
C ALA A 22 12.13 32.09 -27.08
N SER A 23 11.90 33.37 -27.36
CA SER A 23 10.86 34.14 -26.67
C SER A 23 10.08 35.03 -27.64
N ILE A 24 8.76 35.05 -27.48
CA ILE A 24 7.85 36.01 -28.10
C ILE A 24 7.17 36.79 -26.98
N SER A 25 7.21 38.12 -27.04
CA SER A 25 6.49 38.99 -26.11
C SER A 25 5.76 40.09 -26.89
N ALA A 26 4.44 40.12 -26.76
CA ALA A 26 3.59 41.18 -27.27
C ALA A 26 3.04 42.00 -26.09
N THR A 27 3.06 43.33 -26.18
CA THR A 27 2.55 44.20 -25.10
C THR A 27 1.03 44.27 -25.05
N ASP A 28 0.36 43.91 -26.14
CA ASP A 28 -1.09 43.83 -26.27
C ASP A 28 -1.46 42.40 -26.73
N GLY A 29 -2.16 42.23 -27.86
CA GLY A 29 -2.51 40.89 -28.37
C GLY A 29 -1.39 40.18 -29.13
N LEU A 30 -1.43 38.84 -29.12
CA LEU A 30 -0.60 37.98 -29.96
C LEU A 30 -1.46 36.99 -30.75
N LEU A 31 -1.22 36.91 -32.07
CA LEU A 31 -1.76 35.86 -32.94
C LEU A 31 -0.60 35.06 -33.53
N MET A 32 -0.60 33.76 -33.29
CA MET A 32 0.25 32.78 -33.96
C MET A 32 -0.63 31.93 -34.87
N LYS A 33 -0.38 31.97 -36.18
CA LYS A 33 -1.14 31.17 -37.15
C LYS A 33 -0.21 30.38 -38.05
N ALA A 34 -0.48 29.08 -38.21
CA ALA A 34 0.25 28.20 -39.10
C ALA A 34 -0.72 27.39 -39.99
N GLY A 35 -0.35 27.20 -41.26
CA GLY A 35 -1.08 26.30 -42.17
C GLY A 35 -0.76 24.82 -41.97
N GLN A 36 0.12 24.50 -41.02
CA GLN A 36 0.43 23.14 -40.58
C GLN A 36 0.51 23.16 -39.06
N ASP A 37 1.70 23.15 -38.46
CA ASP A 37 1.87 23.00 -37.01
C ASP A 37 2.43 24.25 -36.34
N ILE A 38 2.06 24.45 -35.07
CA ILE A 38 2.75 25.37 -34.15
C ILE A 38 3.49 24.51 -33.12
N ASN A 39 4.81 24.63 -33.07
CA ASN A 39 5.66 23.93 -32.10
C ASN A 39 6.36 24.95 -31.19
N VAL A 40 6.13 24.84 -29.89
CA VAL A 40 6.78 25.63 -28.84
C VAL A 40 7.47 24.63 -27.90
N THR A 41 8.80 24.58 -27.94
CA THR A 41 9.57 23.57 -27.18
C THR A 41 10.61 24.25 -26.29
N GLY A 42 10.47 24.07 -24.97
CA GLY A 42 11.25 24.77 -23.94
C GLY A 42 11.32 26.29 -24.13
N ALA A 43 10.24 26.92 -24.61
CA ALA A 43 10.21 28.31 -25.07
C ALA A 43 9.13 29.15 -24.36
N ASN A 44 9.27 30.48 -24.44
CA ASN A 44 8.37 31.44 -23.78
C ASN A 44 7.52 32.20 -24.80
N VAL A 45 6.20 32.23 -24.61
CA VAL A 45 5.27 33.00 -25.43
C VAL A 45 4.35 33.81 -24.51
N SER A 46 4.37 35.13 -24.64
CA SER A 46 3.61 36.03 -23.76
C SER A 46 2.88 37.11 -24.55
N ALA A 47 1.65 37.39 -24.16
CA ALA A 47 0.85 38.53 -24.60
C ALA A 47 0.33 39.31 -23.40
N GLY A 48 0.47 40.64 -23.40
CA GLY A 48 -0.10 41.50 -22.36
C GLY A 48 -1.63 41.57 -22.39
N GLY A 49 -2.23 41.32 -23.56
CA GLY A 49 -3.66 41.18 -23.79
C GLY A 49 -4.06 39.74 -24.09
N SER A 50 -4.81 39.51 -25.16
CA SER A 50 -5.26 38.15 -25.54
C SER A 50 -4.23 37.43 -26.42
N LEU A 51 -4.13 36.11 -26.27
CA LEU A 51 -3.26 35.25 -27.07
C LEU A 51 -4.08 34.23 -27.85
N ALA A 52 -3.86 34.15 -29.16
CA ALA A 52 -4.47 33.13 -30.02
C ALA A 52 -3.38 32.31 -30.74
N MET A 53 -3.43 30.99 -30.63
CA MET A 53 -2.66 30.04 -31.44
C MET A 53 -3.61 29.23 -32.31
N VAL A 54 -3.40 29.26 -33.63
CA VAL A 54 -4.27 28.56 -34.59
C VAL A 54 -3.40 27.79 -35.58
N ALA A 55 -3.59 26.48 -35.63
CA ALA A 55 -2.86 25.59 -36.53
C ALA A 55 -3.87 24.74 -37.32
N ASP A 56 -3.73 24.67 -38.65
CA ASP A 56 -4.54 23.75 -39.46
C ASP A 56 -4.18 22.28 -39.18
N GLY A 57 -2.97 22.02 -38.67
CA GLY A 57 -2.47 20.75 -38.15
C GLY A 57 -2.47 20.72 -36.62
N ASN A 58 -1.29 20.52 -36.02
CA ASN A 58 -1.13 20.32 -34.58
C ASN A 58 -0.63 21.57 -33.84
N ILE A 59 -0.94 21.66 -32.55
CA ILE A 59 -0.26 22.56 -31.63
C ILE A 59 0.49 21.70 -30.61
N SER A 60 1.80 21.85 -30.51
CA SER A 60 2.63 21.16 -29.53
C SER A 60 3.39 22.16 -28.68
N VAL A 61 3.10 22.19 -27.38
CA VAL A 61 3.79 22.99 -26.38
C VAL A 61 4.45 22.04 -25.40
N THR A 62 5.75 21.82 -25.58
CA THR A 62 6.48 20.75 -24.92
C THR A 62 7.72 21.27 -24.23
N GLU A 63 8.29 20.42 -23.39
CA GLU A 63 9.55 20.60 -22.72
C GLU A 63 10.76 20.25 -23.61
N ASN A 64 11.93 20.77 -23.24
CA ASN A 64 13.22 20.18 -23.61
C ASN A 64 13.74 19.34 -22.44
N GLN A 65 13.97 18.05 -22.66
CA GLN A 65 14.60 17.21 -21.65
C GLN A 65 16.11 17.47 -21.59
N LEU A 66 16.62 17.65 -20.38
CA LEU A 66 18.02 17.90 -20.07
C LEU A 66 18.57 16.69 -19.32
N SER A 67 19.74 16.20 -19.76
CA SER A 67 20.45 15.12 -19.09
C SER A 67 21.85 15.58 -18.68
N ASP A 68 22.14 15.44 -17.40
CA ASP A 68 23.45 15.65 -16.79
C ASP A 68 23.94 14.34 -16.19
N GLY A 69 25.22 14.03 -16.34
CA GLY A 69 25.77 12.78 -15.85
C GLY A 69 27.25 12.87 -15.57
N TYR A 70 27.72 12.01 -14.68
CA TYR A 70 29.13 11.82 -14.41
C TYR A 70 29.47 10.37 -14.17
N THR A 71 30.70 10.00 -14.53
CA THR A 71 31.33 8.74 -14.11
C THR A 71 32.69 9.07 -13.54
N GLY A 72 33.05 8.44 -12.43
CA GLY A 72 34.34 8.63 -11.78
C GLY A 72 34.86 7.33 -11.19
N THR A 73 36.18 7.18 -11.11
CA THR A 73 36.80 6.08 -10.34
C THR A 73 37.85 6.65 -9.40
N ASP A 74 37.77 6.30 -8.13
CA ASP A 74 38.76 6.62 -7.09
C ASP A 74 39.32 5.34 -6.44
N PHE A 75 40.20 5.49 -5.46
CA PHE A 75 40.79 4.35 -4.74
C PHE A 75 39.82 3.56 -3.84
N ARG A 76 38.60 4.09 -3.62
CA ARG A 76 37.56 3.51 -2.76
C ARG A 76 36.43 2.86 -3.57
N GLY A 77 36.23 3.23 -4.83
CA GLY A 77 35.22 2.63 -5.69
C GLY A 77 34.95 3.40 -6.99
N LYS A 78 33.96 2.92 -7.73
CA LYS A 78 33.38 3.64 -8.87
C LYS A 78 32.25 4.54 -8.38
N SER A 79 32.11 5.68 -9.04
CA SER A 79 31.02 6.62 -8.83
C SER A 79 30.30 6.85 -10.16
N TYR A 80 28.99 6.93 -10.10
CA TYR A 80 28.12 7.24 -11.22
C TYR A 80 27.02 8.17 -10.72
N GLY A 81 26.63 9.13 -11.53
CA GLY A 81 25.41 9.88 -11.32
C GLY A 81 24.80 10.29 -12.66
N ASN A 82 23.48 10.33 -12.72
CA ASN A 82 22.74 10.78 -13.88
C ASN A 82 21.43 11.44 -13.43
N ASP A 83 21.22 12.67 -13.87
CA ASP A 83 20.06 13.48 -13.58
C ASP A 83 19.35 13.82 -14.90
N ILE A 84 18.04 13.61 -14.94
CA ILE A 84 17.12 13.99 -16.02
C ILE A 84 16.16 15.02 -15.46
N SER A 85 16.11 16.18 -16.10
CA SER A 85 15.19 17.28 -15.77
C SER A 85 14.55 17.83 -17.04
N ASN A 86 13.50 18.65 -16.89
CA ASN A 86 12.79 19.20 -18.04
C ASN A 86 12.78 20.73 -18.00
N GLN A 87 13.07 21.35 -19.15
CA GLN A 87 12.83 22.77 -19.39
C GLN A 87 11.49 22.92 -20.12
N GLY A 88 10.43 23.15 -19.37
CA GLY A 88 9.08 23.35 -19.90
C GLY A 88 8.92 24.60 -20.79
N SER A 89 7.85 24.62 -21.57
CA SER A 89 7.40 25.84 -22.26
C SER A 89 6.43 26.64 -21.39
N HIS A 90 6.42 27.95 -21.57
CA HIS A 90 5.55 28.87 -20.83
C HIS A 90 4.72 29.72 -21.79
N ILE A 91 3.41 29.54 -21.78
CA ILE A 91 2.45 30.33 -22.54
C ILE A 91 1.66 31.21 -21.56
N THR A 92 1.57 32.51 -21.82
CA THR A 92 0.88 33.45 -20.94
C THR A 92 0.08 34.49 -21.73
N ALA A 93 -1.18 34.68 -21.36
CA ALA A 93 -2.03 35.77 -21.83
C ALA A 93 -2.49 36.61 -20.65
N GLY A 94 -2.40 37.94 -20.74
CA GLY A 94 -2.92 38.85 -19.72
C GLY A 94 -4.45 38.83 -19.65
N ASN A 95 -5.13 38.51 -20.76
CA ASN A 95 -6.58 38.31 -20.84
C ASN A 95 -6.88 36.88 -21.28
N ASN A 96 -7.63 36.70 -22.37
CA ASN A 96 -8.06 35.39 -22.85
C ASN A 96 -6.96 34.68 -23.64
N LEU A 97 -6.92 33.36 -23.51
CA LEU A 97 -6.05 32.48 -24.27
C LEU A 97 -6.88 31.51 -25.09
N ALA A 98 -6.63 31.43 -26.40
CA ALA A 98 -7.25 30.46 -27.30
C ALA A 98 -6.17 29.67 -28.02
N MET A 99 -6.26 28.33 -27.97
CA MET A 99 -5.42 27.44 -28.77
C MET A 99 -6.33 26.51 -29.56
N GLN A 100 -6.19 26.51 -30.89
CA GLN A 100 -7.03 25.73 -31.78
C GLN A 100 -6.15 24.94 -32.76
N ALA A 101 -6.12 23.63 -32.60
CA ALA A 101 -5.48 22.70 -33.51
C ALA A 101 -6.53 22.01 -34.40
N GLY A 102 -6.26 21.90 -35.69
CA GLY A 102 -7.09 21.12 -36.61
C GLY A 102 -7.02 19.62 -36.34
N ASN A 103 -5.90 19.14 -35.81
CA ASN A 103 -5.67 17.76 -35.39
C ASN A 103 -5.50 17.70 -33.87
N ASP A 104 -4.27 17.47 -33.39
CA ASP A 104 -3.99 17.25 -31.96
C ASP A 104 -3.43 18.51 -31.29
N LEU A 105 -3.78 18.69 -30.02
CA LEU A 105 -3.17 19.69 -29.14
C LEU A 105 -2.46 18.97 -27.99
N THR A 106 -1.15 19.14 -27.90
CA THR A 106 -0.34 18.48 -26.86
C THR A 106 0.36 19.53 -26.01
N LEU A 107 0.12 19.47 -24.70
CA LEU A 107 0.89 20.15 -23.68
C LEU A 107 1.68 19.10 -22.90
N SER A 108 3.00 19.27 -22.79
CA SER A 108 3.87 18.34 -22.07
C SER A 108 4.83 19.10 -21.15
N ALA A 109 4.82 18.77 -19.86
CA ALA A 109 5.55 19.43 -18.77
C ALA A 109 5.69 20.95 -18.94
N SER A 110 4.59 21.60 -19.32
CA SER A 110 4.54 23.01 -19.71
C SER A 110 3.42 23.74 -18.99
N SER A 111 3.55 25.07 -18.88
CA SER A 111 2.54 25.91 -18.24
C SER A 111 1.81 26.78 -19.24
N VAL A 112 0.49 26.82 -19.16
CA VAL A 112 -0.40 27.68 -19.94
C VAL A 112 -1.25 28.50 -18.97
N ASN A 113 -1.14 29.82 -19.03
CA ASN A 113 -1.79 30.71 -18.07
C ASN A 113 -2.58 31.80 -18.81
N ALA A 114 -3.87 31.94 -18.50
CA ALA A 114 -4.72 33.00 -18.98
C ALA A 114 -5.19 33.87 -17.81
N GLY A 115 -5.06 35.20 -17.91
CA GLY A 115 -5.62 36.12 -16.93
C GLY A 115 -7.15 36.19 -16.96
N GLY A 116 -7.78 35.82 -18.08
CA GLY A 116 -9.22 35.62 -18.23
C GLY A 116 -9.55 34.16 -18.55
N THR A 117 -10.33 33.93 -19.59
CA THR A 117 -10.72 32.58 -20.03
C THR A 117 -9.61 31.88 -20.83
N ALA A 118 -9.39 30.59 -20.57
CA ALA A 118 -8.54 29.73 -21.41
C ALA A 118 -9.40 28.72 -22.18
N GLN A 119 -9.23 28.68 -23.50
CA GLN A 119 -9.90 27.73 -24.39
C GLN A 119 -8.89 26.95 -25.23
N LEU A 120 -8.85 25.64 -25.04
CA LEU A 120 -7.97 24.72 -25.77
C LEU A 120 -8.84 23.74 -26.55
N ILE A 121 -8.74 23.78 -27.88
CA ILE A 121 -9.56 22.98 -28.80
C ILE A 121 -8.64 22.16 -29.70
N ALA A 122 -8.86 20.85 -29.73
CA ALA A 122 -8.27 19.92 -30.66
C ALA A 122 -9.34 19.28 -31.54
N GLY A 123 -9.11 19.22 -32.86
CA GLY A 123 -9.98 18.50 -33.79
C GLY A 123 -10.01 16.99 -33.55
N ASN A 124 -8.92 16.44 -33.02
CA ASN A 124 -8.79 15.03 -32.62
C ASN A 124 -8.55 14.94 -31.11
N ASP A 125 -7.30 14.80 -30.66
CA ASP A 125 -6.99 14.56 -29.25
C ASP A 125 -6.36 15.78 -28.58
N LEU A 126 -6.74 15.99 -27.31
CA LEU A 126 -6.14 16.98 -26.42
C LEU A 126 -5.36 16.24 -25.33
N ASN A 127 -4.04 16.37 -25.35
CA ASN A 127 -3.14 15.64 -24.45
C ASN A 127 -2.45 16.61 -23.48
N LEU A 128 -2.60 16.37 -22.18
CA LEU A 128 -1.96 17.09 -21.09
C LEU A 128 -1.05 16.12 -20.34
N ASN A 129 0.18 16.02 -20.81
CA ASN A 129 1.13 15.03 -20.34
C ASN A 129 2.06 15.64 -19.31
N SER A 130 2.39 14.89 -18.28
CA SER A 130 3.56 15.17 -17.46
C SER A 130 4.83 14.60 -18.09
N ALA A 131 6.00 15.12 -17.72
CA ALA A 131 7.28 14.55 -18.12
C ALA A 131 8.03 14.00 -16.89
N ALA A 132 8.60 12.81 -17.03
CA ALA A 132 9.37 12.20 -15.97
C ALA A 132 10.68 12.97 -15.73
N THR A 133 11.09 13.04 -14.47
CA THR A 133 12.45 13.41 -14.04
C THR A 133 13.10 12.20 -13.41
N ALA A 134 14.42 12.15 -13.37
CA ALA A 134 15.14 11.05 -12.75
C ALA A 134 16.43 11.53 -12.11
N THR A 135 16.81 10.95 -10.99
CA THR A 135 18.12 11.13 -10.38
C THR A 135 18.63 9.77 -9.97
N ASN A 136 19.76 9.35 -10.52
CA ASN A 136 20.42 8.08 -10.21
C ASN A 136 21.80 8.40 -9.67
N SER A 137 22.21 7.76 -8.60
CA SER A 137 23.57 7.87 -8.08
C SER A 137 24.07 6.52 -7.57
N SER A 138 25.34 6.24 -7.76
CA SER A 138 25.98 5.07 -7.19
C SER A 138 27.39 5.41 -6.74
N TYR A 139 27.78 4.87 -5.59
CA TYR A 139 29.12 4.96 -5.05
C TYR A 139 29.52 3.64 -4.38
N GLY A 140 30.53 2.99 -4.95
CA GLY A 140 31.05 1.73 -4.42
C GLY A 140 30.00 0.61 -4.45
N ASN A 141 29.46 0.28 -3.28
CA ASN A 141 28.47 -0.80 -3.10
C ASN A 141 27.04 -0.27 -2.91
N SER A 142 26.86 1.05 -2.92
CA SER A 142 25.58 1.71 -2.72
C SER A 142 25.06 2.29 -4.03
N GLU A 143 23.76 2.26 -4.22
CA GLU A 143 23.02 2.88 -5.30
C GLU A 143 21.76 3.54 -4.74
N SER A 144 21.37 4.67 -5.32
CA SER A 144 20.08 5.30 -5.09
C SER A 144 19.51 5.76 -6.43
N HIS A 145 18.19 5.69 -6.56
CA HIS A 145 17.47 6.22 -7.70
C HIS A 145 16.16 6.85 -7.24
N ALA A 146 15.75 7.89 -7.93
CA ALA A 146 14.45 8.49 -7.75
C ALA A 146 13.93 8.95 -9.11
N THR A 147 12.63 8.79 -9.35
CA THR A 147 11.92 9.40 -10.46
C THR A 147 10.88 10.38 -9.91
N GLY A 148 10.73 11.50 -10.61
CA GLY A 148 9.74 12.52 -10.32
C GLY A 148 8.91 12.81 -11.56
N VAL A 149 7.99 13.77 -11.43
CA VAL A 149 7.05 14.15 -12.49
C VAL A 149 6.94 15.67 -12.54
N ASP A 150 7.30 16.26 -13.68
CA ASP A 150 7.02 17.66 -14.00
C ASP A 150 5.64 17.75 -14.66
N ARG A 151 4.69 18.38 -13.97
CA ARG A 151 3.29 18.43 -14.39
C ARG A 151 3.08 19.47 -15.49
N THR A 152 2.22 19.15 -16.45
CA THR A 152 1.56 20.19 -17.26
C THR A 152 0.59 20.96 -16.38
N THR A 153 0.59 22.29 -16.49
CA THR A 153 -0.32 23.16 -15.75
C THR A 153 -1.12 24.05 -16.71
N VAL A 154 -2.43 24.12 -16.53
CA VAL A 154 -3.30 25.04 -17.27
C VAL A 154 -4.13 25.84 -16.28
N THR A 155 -3.98 27.16 -16.30
CA THR A 155 -4.69 28.06 -15.39
C THR A 155 -5.47 29.13 -16.15
N ALA A 156 -6.62 29.53 -15.58
CA ALA A 156 -7.46 30.59 -16.10
C ALA A 156 -8.05 31.45 -14.97
N GLY A 157 -8.04 32.77 -15.13
CA GLY A 157 -8.66 33.70 -14.18
C GLY A 157 -10.19 33.75 -14.26
N ASP A 158 -10.79 33.31 -15.35
CA ASP A 158 -12.25 33.14 -15.50
C ASP A 158 -12.60 31.66 -15.69
N ASP A 159 -12.98 31.21 -16.89
CA ASP A 159 -13.31 29.81 -17.16
C ASP A 159 -12.16 29.08 -17.89
N LEU A 160 -12.09 27.76 -17.71
CA LEU A 160 -11.21 26.86 -18.46
C LEU A 160 -12.05 25.88 -19.29
N ALA A 161 -11.92 25.94 -20.61
CA ALA A 161 -12.59 25.03 -21.55
C ALA A 161 -11.56 24.19 -22.32
N LEU A 162 -11.65 22.87 -22.16
CA LEU A 162 -10.83 21.86 -22.83
C LEU A 162 -11.73 21.01 -23.71
N VAL A 163 -11.56 21.08 -25.04
CA VAL A 163 -12.43 20.40 -26.00
C VAL A 163 -11.61 19.56 -26.97
N ALA A 164 -11.94 18.27 -27.04
CA ALA A 164 -11.37 17.33 -28.00
C ALA A 164 -12.46 16.75 -28.91
N GLY A 165 -12.20 16.69 -30.22
CA GLY A 165 -13.10 16.01 -31.15
C GLY A 165 -13.14 14.50 -30.95
N ARG A 166 -12.10 13.92 -30.35
CA ARG A 166 -12.00 12.50 -30.00
C ARG A 166 -11.73 12.30 -28.52
N ASP A 167 -10.48 12.35 -28.06
CA ASP A 167 -10.17 12.07 -26.64
C ASP A 167 -9.49 13.25 -25.94
N LEU A 168 -9.82 13.45 -24.67
CA LEU A 168 -9.08 14.31 -23.76
C LEU A 168 -8.29 13.41 -22.80
N ASN A 169 -6.96 13.45 -22.90
CA ASN A 169 -6.06 12.68 -22.05
C ASN A 169 -5.30 13.64 -21.13
N SER A 170 -5.43 13.43 -19.82
CA SER A 170 -4.68 14.15 -18.80
C SER A 170 -3.92 13.16 -17.94
N GLN A 171 -2.59 13.27 -17.89
CA GLN A 171 -1.72 12.39 -17.13
C GLN A 171 -0.94 13.24 -16.14
N ALA A 172 -1.29 13.13 -14.85
CA ALA A 172 -0.71 13.92 -13.77
C ALA A 172 -0.70 15.46 -14.00
N ALA A 173 -1.65 16.00 -14.77
CA ALA A 173 -1.72 17.44 -15.02
C ALA A 173 -2.45 18.20 -13.90
N GLY A 174 -2.15 19.49 -13.76
CA GLY A 174 -2.85 20.41 -12.86
C GLY A 174 -3.71 21.42 -13.64
N LEU A 175 -5.00 21.43 -13.38
CA LEU A 175 -5.99 22.32 -13.99
C LEU A 175 -6.61 23.20 -12.91
N ALA A 176 -6.50 24.52 -13.01
CA ALA A 176 -7.00 25.41 -11.97
C ALA A 176 -7.67 26.66 -12.53
N THR A 177 -8.77 27.08 -11.92
CA THR A 177 -9.47 28.30 -12.36
C THR A 177 -10.34 28.94 -11.29
N GLU A 178 -10.53 30.26 -11.37
CA GLU A 178 -11.41 31.01 -10.45
C GLU A 178 -12.89 31.00 -10.89
N GLY A 179 -13.19 30.57 -12.11
CA GLY A 179 -14.53 30.30 -12.60
C GLY A 179 -14.77 28.79 -12.71
N SER A 180 -15.31 28.36 -13.85
CA SER A 180 -15.70 26.96 -14.07
C SER A 180 -14.73 26.22 -14.99
N VAL A 181 -14.60 24.92 -14.77
CA VAL A 181 -13.86 24.01 -15.64
C VAL A 181 -14.84 23.20 -16.49
N GLY A 182 -14.64 23.18 -17.81
CA GLY A 182 -15.38 22.36 -18.76
C GLY A 182 -14.44 21.44 -19.55
N LEU A 183 -14.60 20.13 -19.40
CA LEU A 183 -13.91 19.11 -20.20
C LEU A 183 -14.93 18.44 -21.11
N GLN A 184 -14.68 18.43 -22.41
CA GLN A 184 -15.54 17.78 -23.38
C GLN A 184 -14.72 16.97 -24.38
N ALA A 185 -15.07 15.70 -24.55
CA ALA A 185 -14.49 14.84 -25.57
C ALA A 185 -15.57 14.16 -26.40
N GLY A 186 -15.36 14.06 -27.71
CA GLY A 186 -16.27 13.32 -28.61
C GLY A 186 -16.32 11.81 -28.33
N ARG A 187 -15.33 11.28 -27.60
CA ARG A 187 -15.22 9.89 -27.21
C ARG A 187 -14.87 9.75 -25.74
N ASP A 188 -13.61 9.85 -25.32
CA ASP A 188 -13.25 9.59 -23.92
C ASP A 188 -12.62 10.80 -23.21
N VAL A 189 -12.89 10.93 -21.92
CA VAL A 189 -12.09 11.78 -21.01
C VAL A 189 -11.32 10.86 -20.07
N ASN A 190 -9.99 10.92 -20.11
CA ASN A 190 -9.10 10.11 -19.29
C ASN A 190 -8.30 11.02 -18.33
N LEU A 191 -8.53 10.87 -17.04
CA LEU A 191 -7.82 11.56 -15.96
C LEU A 191 -6.94 10.55 -15.22
N LEU A 192 -5.67 10.47 -15.62
CA LEU A 192 -4.76 9.39 -15.25
C LEU A 192 -3.69 9.86 -14.27
N ALA A 193 -3.10 8.88 -13.60
CA ALA A 193 -1.96 9.06 -12.73
C ALA A 193 -0.64 8.70 -13.43
N GLU A 194 0.46 9.28 -12.92
CA GLU A 194 1.83 8.90 -13.28
C GLU A 194 2.60 8.43 -12.04
N ALA A 195 3.31 7.31 -12.17
CA ALA A 195 4.05 6.71 -11.07
C ALA A 195 5.40 7.40 -10.84
N THR A 196 5.72 7.67 -9.59
CA THR A 196 7.05 8.10 -9.12
C THR A 196 7.66 7.02 -8.24
N THR A 197 8.96 6.79 -8.40
CA THR A 197 9.67 5.70 -7.74
C THR A 197 10.85 6.27 -6.97
N GLU A 198 11.10 5.80 -5.75
CA GLU A 198 12.31 6.08 -4.99
C GLU A 198 12.88 4.77 -4.47
N GLY A 199 14.19 4.59 -4.56
CA GLY A 199 14.84 3.39 -4.07
C GLY A 199 16.30 3.58 -3.74
N ASP A 200 16.78 2.69 -2.88
CA ASP A 200 18.20 2.57 -2.56
C ASP A 200 18.58 1.11 -2.40
N SER A 201 19.82 0.79 -2.75
CA SER A 201 20.35 -0.54 -2.51
C SER A 201 21.80 -0.51 -2.04
N TYR A 202 22.13 -1.50 -1.21
CA TYR A 202 23.48 -1.77 -0.76
C TYR A 202 23.80 -3.24 -0.99
N ARG A 203 24.87 -3.52 -1.74
CA ARG A 203 25.28 -4.88 -2.08
C ARG A 203 26.72 -5.15 -1.66
N ALA A 204 26.89 -5.98 -0.65
CA ALA A 204 28.17 -6.49 -0.18
C ALA A 204 28.15 -8.01 -0.02
N SER A 205 29.33 -8.62 0.06
CA SER A 205 29.49 -10.10 0.14
C SER A 205 28.68 -10.84 1.21
N LYS A 206 28.24 -10.14 2.27
CA LYS A 206 27.49 -10.73 3.40
C LYS A 206 26.25 -9.94 3.78
N LYS A 207 25.94 -8.88 3.04
CA LYS A 207 24.82 -8.00 3.32
C LYS A 207 24.27 -7.47 2.01
N VAL A 208 23.01 -7.73 1.74
CA VAL A 208 22.23 -7.08 0.69
C VAL A 208 21.07 -6.36 1.37
N GLU A 209 20.84 -5.12 1.00
CA GLU A 209 19.70 -4.32 1.45
C GLU A 209 19.14 -3.60 0.22
N ILE A 210 17.83 -3.64 0.02
CA ILE A 210 17.12 -3.01 -1.09
C ILE A 210 15.86 -2.40 -0.50
N ASN A 211 15.61 -1.13 -0.78
CA ASN A 211 14.37 -0.44 -0.47
C ASN A 211 13.83 0.15 -1.78
N GLU A 212 12.52 0.02 -2.00
CA GLU A 212 11.83 0.59 -3.14
C GLU A 212 10.47 1.12 -2.68
N SER A 213 10.07 2.28 -3.18
CA SER A 213 8.79 2.92 -2.91
C SER A 213 8.23 3.47 -4.21
N VAL A 214 6.98 3.16 -4.52
CA VAL A 214 6.23 3.69 -5.66
C VAL A 214 5.04 4.48 -5.15
N ARG A 215 4.87 5.69 -5.66
CA ARG A 215 3.76 6.61 -5.36
C ARG A 215 3.10 7.08 -6.66
N GLN A 216 1.86 7.55 -6.56
CA GLN A 216 1.05 7.89 -7.75
C GLN A 216 0.68 9.38 -7.76
N GLN A 217 0.91 10.05 -8.89
CA GLN A 217 0.58 11.46 -9.11
C GLN A 217 -0.62 11.56 -10.06
N GLY A 218 -1.81 11.77 -9.52
CA GLY A 218 -3.04 11.90 -10.32
C GLY A 218 -3.20 13.26 -10.99
N THR A 219 -4.11 13.33 -11.96
CA THR A 219 -4.62 14.61 -12.46
C THR A 219 -5.36 15.37 -11.35
N GLU A 220 -5.10 16.66 -11.21
CA GLU A 220 -5.72 17.55 -10.22
C GLU A 220 -6.52 18.64 -10.93
N ILE A 221 -7.80 18.77 -10.60
CA ILE A 221 -8.71 19.80 -11.13
C ILE A 221 -9.28 20.61 -9.97
N ALA A 222 -9.09 21.93 -9.99
CA ALA A 222 -9.61 22.84 -8.99
C ALA A 222 -10.42 23.97 -9.65
N SER A 223 -11.66 24.18 -9.21
CA SER A 223 -12.51 25.28 -9.68
C SER A 223 -13.19 26.01 -8.52
N SER A 224 -13.23 27.34 -8.57
CA SER A 224 -14.05 28.15 -7.66
C SER A 224 -15.53 28.23 -8.11
N GLY A 225 -15.82 27.86 -9.35
CA GLY A 225 -17.16 27.65 -9.90
C GLY A 225 -17.50 26.16 -10.03
N ASN A 226 -18.13 25.79 -11.15
CA ASN A 226 -18.53 24.40 -11.40
C ASN A 226 -17.44 23.62 -12.15
N THR A 227 -17.45 22.30 -12.04
CA THR A 227 -16.66 21.42 -12.93
C THR A 227 -17.60 20.51 -13.71
N THR A 228 -17.54 20.57 -15.04
CA THR A 228 -18.34 19.72 -15.94
C THR A 228 -17.43 18.86 -16.81
N ILE A 229 -17.65 17.55 -16.81
CA ILE A 229 -16.92 16.57 -17.61
C ILE A 229 -17.91 15.79 -18.48
N ILE A 230 -17.75 15.87 -19.79
CA ILE A 230 -18.65 15.25 -20.76
C ILE A 230 -17.84 14.39 -21.74
N ALA A 231 -18.21 13.13 -21.85
CA ALA A 231 -17.63 12.19 -22.80
C ALA A 231 -18.70 11.58 -23.70
N GLY A 232 -18.45 11.54 -25.02
CA GLY A 232 -19.30 10.85 -25.97
C GLY A 232 -19.29 9.32 -25.85
N ARG A 233 -18.40 8.77 -25.01
CA ARG A 233 -18.31 7.36 -24.68
C ARG A 233 -18.00 7.15 -23.20
N ASP A 234 -16.77 7.34 -22.74
CA ASP A 234 -16.39 7.00 -21.36
C ASP A 234 -15.67 8.13 -20.61
N VAL A 235 -15.87 8.19 -19.29
CA VAL A 235 -15.00 8.96 -18.39
C VAL A 235 -14.21 7.98 -17.53
N ASN A 236 -12.89 8.02 -17.60
CA ASN A 236 -11.99 7.19 -16.80
C ASN A 236 -11.14 8.07 -15.89
N SER A 237 -11.15 7.78 -14.60
CA SER A 237 -10.39 8.50 -13.58
C SER A 237 -9.59 7.51 -12.75
N GLU A 238 -8.28 7.71 -12.68
CA GLU A 238 -7.34 6.89 -11.92
C GLU A 238 -6.54 7.79 -10.98
N ALA A 239 -6.76 7.63 -9.67
CA ALA A 239 -6.18 8.46 -8.60
C ALA A 239 -6.32 9.99 -8.80
N ALA A 240 -7.25 10.44 -9.64
CA ALA A 240 -7.44 11.86 -9.94
C ALA A 240 -8.25 12.56 -8.84
N GLN A 241 -7.98 13.85 -8.64
CA GLN A 241 -8.66 14.67 -7.63
C GLN A 241 -9.36 15.84 -8.34
N VAL A 242 -10.69 15.88 -8.25
CA VAL A 242 -11.53 16.94 -8.81
C VAL A 242 -12.24 17.65 -7.67
N THR A 243 -11.90 18.92 -7.45
CA THR A 243 -12.50 19.77 -6.43
C THR A 243 -13.16 20.98 -7.07
N ALA A 244 -14.42 21.23 -6.73
CA ALA A 244 -15.16 22.41 -7.14
C ALA A 244 -15.79 23.08 -5.91
N GLN A 245 -15.78 24.42 -5.82
CA GLN A 245 -16.62 25.10 -4.82
C GLN A 245 -18.09 25.11 -5.22
N GLY A 246 -18.37 25.05 -6.53
CA GLY A 246 -19.70 24.82 -7.10
C GLY A 246 -19.98 23.34 -7.35
N ASP A 247 -20.83 23.06 -8.33
CA ASP A 247 -21.29 21.70 -8.61
C ASP A 247 -20.30 20.94 -9.51
N ILE A 248 -20.21 19.62 -9.32
CA ILE A 248 -19.51 18.69 -10.20
C ILE A 248 -20.54 17.88 -11.00
N GLY A 249 -20.47 17.97 -12.33
CA GLY A 249 -21.26 17.14 -13.24
C GLY A 249 -20.37 16.27 -14.11
N VAL A 250 -20.53 14.94 -14.04
CA VAL A 250 -19.83 13.98 -14.90
C VAL A 250 -20.87 13.22 -15.72
N THR A 251 -20.75 13.27 -17.04
CA THR A 251 -21.67 12.59 -17.97
C THR A 251 -20.90 11.80 -19.03
N ALA A 252 -21.21 10.52 -19.16
CA ALA A 252 -20.69 9.66 -20.20
C ALA A 252 -21.84 8.97 -20.95
N ALA A 253 -21.74 8.84 -22.27
CA ALA A 253 -22.75 8.13 -23.05
C ALA A 253 -22.74 6.61 -22.79
N ARG A 254 -21.64 6.07 -22.28
CA ARG A 254 -21.46 4.66 -21.93
C ARG A 254 -21.06 4.52 -20.47
N ASP A 255 -19.79 4.59 -20.09
CA ASP A 255 -19.35 4.27 -18.73
C ASP A 255 -18.67 5.44 -18.00
N VAL A 256 -18.86 5.53 -16.68
CA VAL A 256 -18.03 6.37 -15.80
C VAL A 256 -17.29 5.47 -14.79
N ASN A 257 -15.96 5.51 -14.84
CA ASN A 257 -15.09 4.69 -14.00
C ASN A 257 -14.22 5.59 -13.11
N LEU A 258 -14.44 5.56 -11.80
CA LEU A 258 -13.56 6.12 -10.78
C LEU A 258 -12.81 4.96 -10.12
N THR A 259 -11.51 4.86 -10.41
CA THR A 259 -10.66 3.74 -9.99
C THR A 259 -9.43 4.22 -9.23
N THR A 260 -8.65 3.24 -8.78
CA THR A 260 -7.45 3.39 -7.98
C THR A 260 -6.18 3.26 -8.82
N ALA A 261 -5.10 3.91 -8.38
CA ALA A 261 -3.74 3.64 -8.82
C ALA A 261 -2.99 2.93 -7.69
N THR A 262 -2.21 1.90 -8.01
CA THR A 262 -1.49 1.11 -7.01
C THR A 262 -0.18 1.81 -6.60
N GLU A 263 -0.03 2.11 -5.32
CA GLU A 263 1.22 2.49 -4.66
C GLU A 263 1.86 1.23 -4.03
N SER A 264 3.18 1.23 -3.82
CA SER A 264 3.85 0.08 -3.22
C SER A 264 5.06 0.45 -2.39
N ASP A 265 5.36 -0.35 -1.37
CA ASP A 265 6.61 -0.34 -0.63
C ASP A 265 7.24 -1.74 -0.65
N TYR A 266 8.54 -1.79 -0.84
CA TYR A 266 9.33 -3.03 -0.83
C TYR A 266 10.59 -2.85 0.00
N HIS A 267 10.85 -3.84 0.85
CA HIS A 267 12.08 -3.95 1.62
C HIS A 267 12.63 -5.35 1.51
N TYR A 268 13.92 -5.48 1.20
CA TYR A 268 14.65 -6.73 1.27
C TYR A 268 15.96 -6.53 2.01
N LYS A 269 16.25 -7.45 2.94
CA LYS A 269 17.49 -7.47 3.68
C LYS A 269 17.95 -8.89 3.93
N GLU A 270 19.11 -9.22 3.40
CA GLU A 270 19.81 -10.47 3.68
C GLU A 270 21.14 -10.17 4.35
N GLU A 271 21.42 -10.85 5.47
CA GLU A 271 22.68 -10.65 6.18
C GLU A 271 23.24 -11.95 6.76
N THR A 272 24.56 -12.13 6.65
CA THR A 272 25.29 -13.22 7.30
C THR A 272 26.36 -12.72 8.26
N LYS A 273 26.10 -12.85 9.57
CA LYS A 273 27.02 -12.47 10.66
C LYS A 273 27.72 -13.69 11.24
N THR A 274 29.05 -13.66 11.34
CA THR A 274 29.84 -14.71 12.00
C THR A 274 30.65 -14.16 13.17
N LYS A 275 30.41 -14.67 14.38
CA LYS A 275 31.17 -14.36 15.61
C LYS A 275 32.06 -15.55 15.98
N LYS A 276 33.33 -15.28 16.29
CA LYS A 276 34.32 -16.28 16.73
C LYS A 276 34.81 -15.95 18.15
N GLY A 277 35.08 -16.97 18.95
CA GLY A 277 35.75 -16.85 20.24
C GLY A 277 36.63 -18.09 20.50
N PHE A 278 37.29 -18.16 21.66
CA PHE A 278 38.11 -19.33 22.03
C PHE A 278 37.27 -20.61 22.00
N LEU A 279 37.55 -21.51 21.05
CA LEU A 279 36.87 -22.80 20.81
C LEU A 279 35.38 -22.72 20.43
N LYS A 280 34.83 -21.55 20.08
CA LYS A 280 33.41 -21.39 19.70
C LYS A 280 33.20 -20.54 18.43
N LYS A 281 32.25 -20.95 17.59
CA LYS A 281 31.80 -20.21 16.39
C LYS A 281 30.28 -20.10 16.38
N THR A 282 29.76 -18.91 16.12
CA THR A 282 28.32 -18.68 15.87
C THR A 282 28.15 -17.98 14.53
N THR A 283 27.44 -18.62 13.61
CA THR A 283 26.99 -18.03 12.34
C THR A 283 25.49 -17.78 12.42
N THR A 284 25.07 -16.57 12.10
CA THR A 284 23.67 -16.14 12.00
C THR A 284 23.42 -15.66 10.58
N HIS A 285 22.43 -16.24 9.92
CA HIS A 285 21.97 -15.86 8.60
C HIS A 285 20.51 -15.41 8.71
N THR A 286 20.20 -14.23 8.20
CA THR A 286 18.86 -13.63 8.25
C THR A 286 18.43 -13.16 6.88
N ILE A 287 17.16 -13.36 6.58
CA ILE A 287 16.47 -12.76 5.43
C ILE A 287 15.20 -12.12 5.99
N ASP A 288 15.00 -10.86 5.70
CA ASP A 288 13.79 -10.11 6.00
C ASP A 288 13.33 -9.49 4.67
N GLU A 289 12.13 -9.83 4.23
CA GLU A 289 11.53 -9.33 3.00
C GLU A 289 10.09 -8.90 3.28
N GLU A 290 9.73 -7.68 2.92
CA GLU A 290 8.42 -7.09 3.15
C GLU A 290 7.98 -6.40 1.86
N SER A 291 6.73 -6.63 1.45
CA SER A 291 6.10 -5.93 0.34
C SER A 291 4.68 -5.55 0.71
N ALA A 292 4.29 -4.31 0.43
CA ALA A 292 2.92 -3.85 0.60
C ALA A 292 2.49 -3.06 -0.65
N THR A 293 1.24 -3.22 -1.05
CA THR A 293 0.59 -2.40 -2.07
C THR A 293 -0.63 -1.72 -1.47
N TYR A 294 -0.84 -0.46 -1.84
CA TYR A 294 -1.96 0.37 -1.38
C TYR A 294 -2.67 0.97 -2.58
N GLU A 295 -3.99 1.06 -2.53
CA GLU A 295 -4.79 1.54 -3.65
C GLU A 295 -5.20 3.01 -3.45
N LYS A 296 -4.61 3.93 -4.23
CA LYS A 296 -4.93 5.36 -4.20
C LYS A 296 -6.13 5.67 -5.09
N GLY A 297 -7.28 5.96 -4.49
CA GLY A 297 -8.53 6.24 -5.20
C GLY A 297 -8.64 7.62 -5.85
N SER A 298 -9.59 7.71 -6.78
CA SER A 298 -10.06 8.98 -7.32
C SER A 298 -10.98 9.70 -6.32
N SER A 299 -11.07 11.03 -6.41
CA SER A 299 -11.93 11.85 -5.57
C SER A 299 -12.67 12.92 -6.36
N LEU A 300 -13.99 12.98 -6.19
CA LEU A 300 -14.84 14.09 -6.65
C LEU A 300 -15.43 14.79 -5.42
N SER A 301 -15.14 16.08 -5.24
CA SER A 301 -15.58 16.87 -4.09
C SER A 301 -16.18 18.21 -4.55
N GLY A 302 -17.47 18.42 -4.33
CA GLY A 302 -18.18 19.62 -4.79
C GLY A 302 -19.32 20.07 -3.87
N ASN A 303 -20.05 21.11 -4.27
CA ASN A 303 -21.33 21.47 -3.65
C ASN A 303 -22.36 20.36 -3.93
N ASN A 304 -22.91 20.27 -5.14
CA ASN A 304 -23.62 19.06 -5.57
C ASN A 304 -22.71 18.21 -6.46
N VAL A 305 -22.85 16.90 -6.41
CA VAL A 305 -22.12 15.99 -7.33
C VAL A 305 -23.09 15.08 -8.05
N SER A 306 -23.11 15.15 -9.38
CA SER A 306 -23.94 14.31 -10.24
C SER A 306 -23.08 13.52 -11.22
N VAL A 307 -23.15 12.19 -11.15
CA VAL A 307 -22.47 11.27 -12.06
C VAL A 307 -23.52 10.49 -12.83
N THR A 308 -23.50 10.59 -14.16
CA THR A 308 -24.48 9.94 -15.05
C THR A 308 -23.77 9.16 -16.16
N ALA A 309 -24.09 7.88 -16.29
CA ALA A 309 -23.60 7.01 -17.34
C ALA A 309 -24.77 6.39 -18.11
N GLY A 310 -24.62 6.23 -19.42
CA GLY A 310 -25.62 5.54 -20.26
C GLY A 310 -25.64 4.02 -20.03
N ASN A 311 -24.55 3.45 -19.51
CA ASN A 311 -24.41 2.05 -19.15
C ASN A 311 -24.02 1.94 -17.67
N ASP A 312 -22.73 1.93 -17.30
CA ASP A 312 -22.32 1.65 -15.91
C ASP A 312 -21.63 2.84 -15.21
N VAL A 313 -21.88 2.98 -13.90
CA VAL A 313 -21.07 3.83 -12.99
C VAL A 313 -20.31 2.91 -12.03
N THR A 314 -18.98 2.99 -12.05
CA THR A 314 -18.12 2.24 -11.12
C THR A 314 -17.32 3.19 -10.24
N VAL A 315 -17.44 3.03 -8.93
CA VAL A 315 -16.66 3.70 -7.89
C VAL A 315 -15.90 2.62 -7.13
N LYS A 316 -14.61 2.47 -7.41
CA LYS A 316 -13.73 1.47 -6.80
C LYS A 316 -12.67 2.15 -5.95
N GLY A 317 -12.60 1.82 -4.66
CA GLY A 317 -11.71 2.43 -3.66
C GLY A 317 -11.66 3.96 -3.70
N SER A 318 -12.74 4.61 -4.14
CA SER A 318 -12.77 6.02 -4.53
C SER A 318 -13.84 6.80 -3.77
N SER A 319 -13.76 8.13 -3.81
CA SER A 319 -14.67 9.02 -3.06
C SER A 319 -15.47 9.96 -3.96
N ILE A 320 -16.76 10.09 -3.67
CA ILE A 320 -17.67 11.09 -4.25
C ILE A 320 -18.36 11.81 -3.09
N ILE A 321 -18.06 13.10 -2.90
CA ILE A 321 -18.51 13.86 -1.73
C ILE A 321 -19.15 15.18 -2.19
N GLY A 322 -20.37 15.43 -1.70
CA GLY A 322 -21.10 16.68 -1.90
C GLY A 322 -21.41 17.39 -0.59
N ASP A 323 -21.30 18.71 -0.54
CA ASP A 323 -21.89 19.49 0.57
C ASP A 323 -23.43 19.50 0.51
N GLY A 324 -23.96 19.59 -0.71
CA GLY A 324 -25.34 19.39 -1.09
C GLY A 324 -25.62 17.95 -1.52
N ASP A 325 -26.44 17.77 -2.55
CA ASP A 325 -26.90 16.45 -2.99
C ASP A 325 -25.82 15.70 -3.79
N VAL A 326 -25.75 14.38 -3.61
CA VAL A 326 -24.96 13.47 -4.45
C VAL A 326 -25.88 12.51 -5.20
N ALA A 327 -25.73 12.42 -6.52
CA ALA A 327 -26.55 11.58 -7.38
C ALA A 327 -25.67 10.72 -8.30
N LEU A 328 -25.83 9.40 -8.22
CA LEU A 328 -25.26 8.43 -9.16
C LEU A 328 -26.38 7.82 -9.98
N LYS A 329 -26.26 7.88 -11.31
CA LYS A 329 -27.25 7.33 -12.23
C LYS A 329 -26.58 6.52 -13.34
N ALA A 330 -27.04 5.30 -13.54
CA ALA A 330 -26.55 4.40 -14.58
C ALA A 330 -27.73 3.79 -15.35
N GLY A 331 -27.59 3.65 -16.67
CA GLY A 331 -28.57 2.93 -17.52
C GLY A 331 -28.47 1.40 -17.42
N HIS A 332 -27.50 0.88 -16.67
CA HIS A 332 -27.35 -0.52 -16.34
C HIS A 332 -26.98 -0.66 -14.85
N ASP A 333 -25.70 -0.66 -14.46
CA ASP A 333 -25.29 -0.90 -13.08
C ASP A 333 -24.62 0.30 -12.39
N VAL A 334 -24.84 0.45 -11.09
CA VAL A 334 -24.00 1.28 -10.20
C VAL A 334 -23.24 0.37 -9.25
N ASN A 335 -21.91 0.36 -9.35
CA ASN A 335 -21.02 -0.42 -8.51
C ASN A 335 -20.22 0.50 -7.58
N VAL A 336 -20.41 0.39 -6.27
CA VAL A 336 -19.64 1.11 -5.24
C VAL A 336 -18.90 0.08 -4.40
N VAL A 337 -17.63 -0.17 -4.73
CA VAL A 337 -16.88 -1.33 -4.21
C VAL A 337 -15.54 -0.92 -3.61
N ALA A 338 -15.08 -1.60 -2.56
CA ALA A 338 -13.73 -1.43 -2.06
C ALA A 338 -12.67 -1.83 -3.11
N ALA A 339 -11.52 -1.17 -3.08
CA ALA A 339 -10.31 -1.73 -3.66
C ALA A 339 -9.63 -2.68 -2.65
N THR A 340 -8.50 -3.25 -3.03
CA THR A 340 -7.84 -4.31 -2.26
C THR A 340 -6.36 -3.99 -2.13
N ASP A 341 -5.92 -3.76 -0.90
CA ASP A 341 -4.49 -3.65 -0.57
C ASP A 341 -3.90 -5.05 -0.38
N GLU A 342 -2.62 -5.24 -0.71
CA GLU A 342 -1.93 -6.52 -0.52
C GLU A 342 -0.71 -6.35 0.37
N GLN A 343 -0.45 -7.34 1.23
CA GLN A 343 0.75 -7.37 2.07
C GLN A 343 1.38 -8.75 2.04
N SER A 344 2.70 -8.80 1.97
CA SER A 344 3.48 -10.03 2.13
C SER A 344 4.71 -9.76 3.00
N SER A 345 5.00 -10.66 3.92
CA SER A 345 6.24 -10.61 4.71
C SER A 345 6.87 -11.99 4.82
N TYR A 346 8.20 -12.03 4.74
CA TYR A 346 9.01 -13.21 4.87
C TYR A 346 10.18 -12.93 5.81
N HIS A 347 10.27 -13.73 6.87
CA HIS A 347 11.36 -13.66 7.82
C HIS A 347 12.01 -15.02 7.97
N LEU A 348 13.32 -15.09 7.76
CA LEU A 348 14.15 -16.26 8.02
C LEU A 348 15.25 -15.89 9.00
N LYS A 349 15.45 -16.75 10.00
CA LYS A 349 16.56 -16.64 10.94
C LYS A 349 17.18 -17.99 11.21
N GLU A 350 18.37 -18.19 10.66
CA GLU A 350 19.18 -19.37 10.88
C GLU A 350 20.35 -19.05 11.81
N LYS A 351 20.53 -19.84 12.86
CA LYS A 351 21.66 -19.72 13.79
C LYS A 351 22.33 -21.07 13.94
N LYS A 352 23.59 -21.14 13.53
CA LYS A 352 24.46 -22.31 13.73
C LYS A 352 25.54 -21.98 14.74
N LYS A 353 25.46 -22.60 15.91
CA LYS A 353 26.53 -22.63 16.91
C LYS A 353 27.37 -23.88 16.70
N SER A 354 28.68 -23.77 16.85
CA SER A 354 29.60 -24.92 16.80
C SER A 354 30.77 -24.74 17.76
N GLY A 355 31.32 -25.85 18.25
CA GLY A 355 32.42 -25.89 19.20
C GLY A 355 31.96 -26.12 20.63
N LEU A 356 32.70 -25.54 21.60
CA LEU A 356 32.41 -25.68 23.02
C LEU A 356 31.22 -24.80 23.44
N MET A 357 30.19 -25.41 24.02
CA MET A 357 28.95 -24.80 24.49
C MET A 357 28.67 -25.19 25.95
N GLY A 358 27.94 -24.35 26.69
CA GLY A 358 27.43 -24.74 28.00
C GLY A 358 26.26 -25.73 27.86
N SER A 359 26.22 -26.75 28.71
CA SER A 359 25.19 -27.79 28.70
C SER A 359 23.89 -27.40 29.44
N GLY A 360 23.81 -26.19 30.01
CA GLY A 360 22.68 -25.74 30.84
C GLY A 360 22.82 -26.01 32.34
N GLY A 361 24.00 -26.46 32.79
CA GLY A 361 24.36 -26.70 34.20
C GLY A 361 25.88 -26.76 34.37
N ILE A 362 26.37 -27.57 35.33
CA ILE A 362 27.80 -27.84 35.50
C ILE A 362 28.23 -28.85 34.41
N GLY A 363 28.73 -28.36 33.29
CA GLY A 363 29.17 -29.21 32.17
C GLY A 363 29.40 -28.46 30.86
N PHE A 364 29.92 -29.18 29.87
CA PHE A 364 30.15 -28.64 28.54
C PHE A 364 29.71 -29.62 27.44
N THR A 365 29.24 -29.06 26.33
CA THR A 365 28.91 -29.79 25.11
C THR A 365 29.86 -29.35 24.01
N ILE A 366 30.54 -30.29 23.35
CA ILE A 366 31.27 -30.04 22.11
C ILE A 366 30.44 -30.57 20.96
N GLY A 367 29.99 -29.69 20.07
CA GLY A 367 29.14 -30.12 18.97
C GLY A 367 28.59 -28.97 18.13
N THR A 368 27.41 -29.20 17.56
CA THR A 368 26.67 -28.25 16.74
C THR A 368 25.24 -28.11 17.24
N ASN A 369 24.73 -26.88 17.18
CA ASN A 369 23.34 -26.57 17.46
C ASN A 369 22.87 -25.58 16.39
N ALA A 370 22.01 -26.04 15.49
CA ALA A 370 21.44 -25.26 14.40
C ALA A 370 19.95 -25.03 14.65
N THR A 371 19.53 -23.76 14.67
CA THR A 371 18.12 -23.38 14.75
C THR A 371 17.73 -22.63 13.49
N ARG A 372 16.56 -22.91 12.93
CA ARG A 372 15.97 -22.19 11.79
C ARG A 372 14.55 -21.79 12.16
N HIS A 373 14.26 -20.50 12.07
CA HIS A 373 12.93 -19.94 12.30
C HIS A 373 12.52 -19.22 11.01
N GLN A 374 11.41 -19.65 10.43
CA GLN A 374 10.87 -19.10 9.19
C GLN A 374 9.42 -18.67 9.42
N VAL A 375 9.08 -17.47 9.02
CA VAL A 375 7.72 -16.92 9.02
C VAL A 375 7.42 -16.45 7.61
N ASN A 376 6.28 -16.85 7.06
CA ASN A 376 5.75 -16.34 5.80
C ASN A 376 4.32 -15.88 6.05
N GLU A 377 4.02 -14.65 5.70
CA GLU A 377 2.72 -14.02 5.86
C GLU A 377 2.27 -13.41 4.54
N ASN A 378 1.02 -13.62 4.18
CA ASN A 378 0.37 -12.98 3.04
C ASN A 378 -1.02 -12.52 3.49
N GLY A 379 -1.42 -11.33 3.12
CA GLY A 379 -2.75 -10.83 3.39
C GLY A 379 -3.26 -9.92 2.29
N THR A 380 -4.58 -9.75 2.26
CA THR A 380 -5.28 -8.77 1.44
C THR A 380 -6.25 -8.02 2.32
N THR A 381 -6.33 -6.69 2.20
CA THR A 381 -7.17 -5.85 3.05
C THR A 381 -8.09 -4.99 2.18
N GLN A 382 -9.39 -5.21 2.27
CA GLN A 382 -10.39 -4.36 1.61
C GLN A 382 -10.91 -3.27 2.55
N SER A 383 -10.83 -3.51 3.86
CA SER A 383 -11.33 -2.58 4.87
C SER A 383 -10.58 -1.25 4.94
N GLN A 384 -9.43 -1.12 4.29
CA GLN A 384 -8.63 0.11 4.27
C GLN A 384 -8.77 0.92 2.98
N SER A 385 -9.31 0.31 1.91
CA SER A 385 -9.50 0.91 0.60
C SER A 385 -10.99 0.99 0.24
N VAL A 386 -11.76 1.52 1.18
CA VAL A 386 -13.22 1.66 1.14
C VAL A 386 -13.65 2.70 0.11
N SER A 387 -14.71 2.42 -0.64
CA SER A 387 -15.38 3.45 -1.45
C SER A 387 -16.35 4.28 -0.62
N THR A 388 -16.35 5.59 -0.81
CA THR A 388 -17.23 6.51 -0.07
C THR A 388 -18.09 7.33 -1.02
N VAL A 389 -19.41 7.28 -0.83
CA VAL A 389 -20.38 8.14 -1.54
C VAL A 389 -21.17 8.91 -0.50
N GLY A 390 -20.92 10.22 -0.38
CA GLY A 390 -21.29 10.98 0.80
C GLY A 390 -21.88 12.35 0.51
N SER A 391 -22.89 12.75 1.30
CA SER A 391 -23.42 14.10 1.33
C SER A 391 -23.39 14.65 2.77
N THR A 392 -22.76 15.81 2.98
CA THR A 392 -22.60 16.42 4.32
C THR A 392 -23.78 17.29 4.75
N GLY A 393 -24.61 17.77 3.81
CA GLY A 393 -25.79 18.59 4.08
C GLY A 393 -27.04 18.27 3.23
N GLY A 394 -26.94 17.33 2.30
CA GLY A 394 -27.98 16.95 1.33
C GLY A 394 -28.36 15.48 1.40
N ASN A 395 -28.92 15.00 0.28
CA ASN A 395 -29.33 13.62 0.06
C ASN A 395 -28.28 12.87 -0.75
N VAL A 396 -28.33 11.53 -0.66
CA VAL A 396 -27.64 10.66 -1.62
C VAL A 396 -28.69 9.87 -2.40
N SER A 397 -28.57 9.84 -3.72
CA SER A 397 -29.44 9.07 -4.62
C SER A 397 -28.61 8.17 -5.52
N ILE A 398 -28.85 6.87 -5.46
CA ILE A 398 -28.22 5.87 -6.32
C ILE A 398 -29.33 5.23 -7.17
N ILE A 399 -29.25 5.38 -8.49
CA ILE A 399 -30.25 4.88 -9.43
C ILE A 399 -29.56 4.04 -10.51
N ALA A 400 -29.98 2.80 -10.67
CA ALA A 400 -29.49 1.87 -11.68
C ALA A 400 -30.69 1.19 -12.37
N ASP A 401 -30.68 1.00 -13.69
CA ASP A 401 -31.79 0.29 -14.34
C ASP A 401 -31.71 -1.24 -14.14
N SER A 402 -30.50 -1.78 -13.88
CA SER A 402 -30.22 -3.19 -13.61
C SER A 402 -29.83 -3.40 -12.13
N LYS A 403 -28.57 -3.16 -11.73
CA LYS A 403 -28.11 -3.49 -10.36
C LYS A 403 -27.44 -2.31 -9.66
N ALA A 404 -27.78 -2.13 -8.38
CA ALA A 404 -26.98 -1.34 -7.45
C ALA A 404 -26.19 -2.30 -6.55
N HIS A 405 -24.86 -2.37 -6.75
CA HIS A 405 -23.95 -3.20 -5.95
C HIS A 405 -23.08 -2.33 -5.05
N ILE A 406 -23.18 -2.55 -3.73
CA ILE A 406 -22.47 -1.77 -2.72
C ILE A 406 -21.69 -2.76 -1.85
N SER A 407 -20.35 -2.77 -1.94
CA SER A 407 -19.52 -3.80 -1.31
C SER A 407 -18.27 -3.22 -0.65
N GLY A 408 -18.12 -3.39 0.67
CA GLY A 408 -17.02 -2.77 1.42
C GLY A 408 -17.01 -1.24 1.28
N ALA A 409 -18.19 -0.62 1.29
CA ALA A 409 -18.37 0.80 1.01
C ALA A 409 -19.18 1.51 2.10
N ASP A 410 -18.94 2.82 2.22
CA ASP A 410 -19.68 3.72 3.09
C ASP A 410 -20.51 4.69 2.25
N VAL A 411 -21.84 4.63 2.38
CA VAL A 411 -22.78 5.55 1.73
C VAL A 411 -23.49 6.37 2.80
N ILE A 412 -23.28 7.69 2.77
CA ILE A 412 -23.65 8.57 3.88
C ILE A 412 -24.46 9.75 3.36
N ALA A 413 -25.68 9.95 3.85
CA ALA A 413 -26.49 11.13 3.56
C ALA A 413 -26.79 11.89 4.85
N ALA A 414 -26.56 13.20 4.87
CA ALA A 414 -27.01 14.04 5.99
C ALA A 414 -28.55 14.11 6.10
N LYS A 415 -29.25 14.07 4.95
CA LYS A 415 -30.70 13.98 4.85
C LYS A 415 -31.10 12.57 4.44
N ASN A 416 -31.67 12.36 3.25
CA ASN A 416 -32.20 11.07 2.86
C ASN A 416 -31.23 10.30 1.97
N LEU A 417 -31.24 8.97 2.11
CA LEU A 417 -30.56 8.05 1.21
C LEU A 417 -31.62 7.29 0.40
N ASN A 418 -31.55 7.38 -0.92
CA ASN A 418 -32.42 6.65 -1.83
C ASN A 418 -31.59 5.73 -2.73
N VAL A 419 -31.91 4.44 -2.76
CA VAL A 419 -31.33 3.46 -3.68
C VAL A 419 -32.46 2.81 -4.45
N VAL A 420 -32.45 2.96 -5.78
CA VAL A 420 -33.47 2.38 -6.66
C VAL A 420 -32.76 1.61 -7.76
N ALA A 421 -33.03 0.31 -7.85
CA ALA A 421 -32.45 -0.52 -8.90
C ALA A 421 -33.39 -1.66 -9.33
N GLY A 422 -33.05 -2.35 -10.40
CA GLY A 422 -33.67 -3.65 -10.72
C GLY A 422 -33.39 -4.68 -9.62
N GLU A 423 -32.15 -4.75 -9.15
CA GLU A 423 -31.66 -5.55 -8.02
C GLU A 423 -30.76 -4.69 -7.13
N ILE A 424 -30.83 -4.89 -5.82
CA ILE A 424 -29.95 -4.20 -4.87
C ILE A 424 -29.17 -5.25 -4.08
N ALA A 425 -27.84 -5.17 -4.10
CA ALA A 425 -26.95 -6.01 -3.30
C ALA A 425 -26.03 -5.15 -2.43
N VAL A 426 -26.07 -5.39 -1.12
CA VAL A 426 -25.22 -4.74 -0.12
C VAL A 426 -24.37 -5.79 0.59
N ASP A 427 -23.12 -5.89 0.16
CA ASP A 427 -22.17 -6.91 0.60
C ASP A 427 -21.07 -6.30 1.47
N PRO A 428 -20.38 -7.11 2.29
CA PRO A 428 -19.26 -6.63 3.07
C PRO A 428 -17.91 -6.76 2.31
N GLY A 429 -16.90 -6.01 2.74
CA GLY A 429 -15.50 -6.26 2.35
C GLY A 429 -14.85 -7.38 3.17
N ASN A 430 -13.79 -7.99 2.65
CA ASN A 430 -13.09 -9.11 3.29
C ASN A 430 -11.59 -8.82 3.44
N ASP A 431 -11.08 -9.07 4.64
CA ASP A 431 -9.66 -9.04 4.97
C ASP A 431 -9.16 -10.47 5.20
N LEU A 432 -8.22 -10.89 4.36
CA LEU A 432 -7.64 -12.23 4.39
C LEU A 432 -6.23 -12.17 4.97
N LEU A 433 -5.89 -13.11 5.84
CA LEU A 433 -4.54 -13.28 6.37
C LEU A 433 -4.17 -14.76 6.38
N ARG A 434 -3.01 -15.09 5.82
CA ARG A 434 -2.40 -16.41 5.91
C ARG A 434 -0.99 -16.28 6.46
N ARG A 435 -0.74 -16.87 7.62
CA ARG A 435 0.58 -16.90 8.26
C ARG A 435 1.04 -18.34 8.48
N LYS A 436 2.24 -18.67 8.01
CA LYS A 436 2.90 -19.95 8.22
C LYS A 436 4.23 -19.77 8.93
N GLU A 437 4.36 -20.38 10.10
CA GLU A 437 5.54 -20.33 10.94
C GLU A 437 6.16 -21.73 11.06
N THR A 438 7.45 -21.85 10.76
CA THR A 438 8.22 -23.09 10.85
C THR A 438 9.43 -22.89 11.75
N TYR A 439 9.55 -23.73 12.77
CA TYR A 439 10.68 -23.75 13.67
C TYR A 439 11.39 -25.11 13.63
N GLU A 440 12.65 -25.12 13.22
CA GLU A 440 13.50 -26.31 13.21
C GLU A 440 14.68 -26.16 14.19
N GLN A 441 14.96 -27.19 14.98
CA GLN A 441 16.20 -27.34 15.73
C GLN A 441 16.91 -28.64 15.37
N LYS A 442 18.21 -28.57 15.13
CA LYS A 442 19.09 -29.72 14.94
C LYS A 442 20.25 -29.63 15.93
N LYS A 443 20.42 -30.63 16.79
CA LYS A 443 21.49 -30.71 17.78
C LYS A 443 22.30 -31.97 17.53
N SER A 444 23.62 -31.88 17.58
CA SER A 444 24.50 -33.04 17.59
C SER A 444 25.78 -32.72 18.35
N GLY A 445 26.24 -33.64 19.21
CA GLY A 445 27.48 -33.40 19.95
C GLY A 445 27.73 -34.38 21.09
N LEU A 446 28.91 -34.23 21.69
CA LEU A 446 29.35 -34.92 22.90
C LEU A 446 29.13 -33.97 24.09
N THR A 447 28.35 -34.38 25.07
CA THR A 447 28.05 -33.62 26.28
C THR A 447 28.63 -34.31 27.50
N LEU A 448 29.45 -33.59 28.26
CA LEU A 448 29.86 -33.97 29.60
C LEU A 448 29.08 -33.12 30.60
N SER A 449 28.26 -33.74 31.44
CA SER A 449 27.46 -33.05 32.45
C SER A 449 27.62 -33.69 33.82
N VAL A 450 27.66 -32.85 34.85
CA VAL A 450 27.59 -33.25 36.26
C VAL A 450 26.21 -32.85 36.78
N SER A 451 25.38 -33.82 37.11
CA SER A 451 24.10 -33.60 37.79
C SER A 451 24.22 -34.05 39.25
N SER A 452 23.60 -33.30 40.17
CA SER A 452 23.47 -33.70 41.57
C SER A 452 21.99 -33.95 41.86
N ALA A 453 21.67 -35.04 42.55
CA ALA A 453 20.29 -35.37 42.93
C ALA A 453 19.81 -34.53 44.12
N ILE A 454 19.83 -33.19 44.00
CA ILE A 454 19.04 -32.29 44.84
C ILE A 454 18.67 -31.08 43.98
N THR A 455 17.38 -30.71 44.04
CA THR A 455 16.68 -29.54 43.44
C THR A 455 15.93 -29.71 42.11
N ASP A 456 14.89 -30.55 42.10
CA ASP A 456 13.69 -30.30 41.26
C ASP A 456 12.67 -29.36 41.93
N ALA A 457 12.87 -28.97 43.20
CA ALA A 457 12.00 -28.02 43.90
C ALA A 457 12.46 -26.54 43.82
N ALA A 458 13.72 -26.24 43.43
CA ALA A 458 14.26 -24.88 43.48
C ALA A 458 14.18 -24.10 42.15
N MET A 459 13.97 -24.76 41.00
CA MET A 459 13.82 -24.07 39.71
C MET A 459 12.36 -23.66 39.41
N ALA A 460 11.37 -24.36 39.98
CA ALA A 460 9.97 -23.95 39.92
C ALA A 460 9.70 -22.67 40.75
N ALA A 461 10.38 -22.52 41.90
CA ALA A 461 10.28 -21.32 42.73
C ALA A 461 11.00 -20.09 42.13
N ASN A 462 12.13 -20.29 41.43
CA ASN A 462 12.94 -19.17 40.91
C ASN A 462 12.29 -18.45 39.72
N ASN A 463 11.45 -19.14 38.93
CA ASN A 463 10.72 -18.52 37.82
C ASN A 463 9.43 -17.81 38.25
N ALA A 464 8.86 -18.16 39.40
CA ALA A 464 7.72 -17.44 40.00
C ALA A 464 8.15 -16.15 40.72
N ILE A 465 9.38 -16.08 41.24
CA ILE A 465 9.88 -14.95 42.02
C ILE A 465 10.44 -13.81 41.14
N ARG A 466 10.91 -14.11 39.92
CA ARG A 466 11.45 -13.09 38.99
C ARG A 466 10.42 -12.18 38.31
N ARG A 467 9.11 -12.36 38.57
CA ARG A 467 8.06 -11.40 38.15
C ARG A 467 7.66 -10.42 39.26
N GLY A 468 8.20 -10.56 40.46
CA GLY A 468 7.87 -9.70 41.60
C GLY A 468 8.75 -8.44 41.75
N SER A 469 9.76 -8.24 40.90
CA SER A 469 10.71 -7.12 41.02
C SER A 469 10.39 -5.91 40.12
N GLU A 470 9.35 -5.98 39.28
CA GLU A 470 8.99 -4.88 38.35
C GLU A 470 7.55 -4.36 38.52
N VAL A 471 6.79 -4.86 39.50
CA VAL A 471 5.42 -4.39 39.77
C VAL A 471 5.36 -3.74 41.15
N SER A 472 5.05 -2.45 41.19
CA SER A 472 5.08 -1.59 42.39
C SER A 472 3.82 -1.66 43.26
N ASP A 473 2.82 -2.50 42.93
CA ASP A 473 1.55 -2.61 43.67
C ASP A 473 1.49 -3.86 44.58
N GLU A 474 1.28 -3.65 45.87
CA GLU A 474 1.30 -4.67 46.93
C GLU A 474 0.12 -5.68 46.84
N ARG A 475 -1.01 -5.32 46.23
CA ARG A 475 -2.18 -6.22 46.14
C ARG A 475 -2.03 -7.27 45.03
N LEU A 476 -1.31 -6.92 43.96
CA LEU A 476 -0.97 -7.84 42.87
C LEU A 476 0.00 -8.94 43.34
N LYS A 477 0.94 -8.60 44.23
CA LYS A 477 1.85 -9.57 44.88
C LYS A 477 1.08 -10.64 45.68
N ALA A 478 0.03 -10.25 46.38
CA ALA A 478 -0.78 -11.17 47.18
C ALA A 478 -1.61 -12.13 46.32
N LEU A 479 -2.13 -11.66 45.17
CA LEU A 479 -2.94 -12.49 44.28
C LEU A 479 -2.11 -13.58 43.56
N TYR A 480 -0.86 -13.28 43.18
CA TYR A 480 0.07 -14.29 42.65
C TYR A 480 0.43 -15.37 43.69
N GLY A 481 0.43 -15.02 44.97
CA GLY A 481 0.67 -15.98 46.06
C GLY A 481 -0.43 -17.03 46.23
N VAL A 482 -1.69 -16.70 45.91
CA VAL A 482 -2.84 -17.61 46.08
C VAL A 482 -3.01 -18.54 44.87
N LYS A 483 -2.74 -18.07 43.65
CA LYS A 483 -2.89 -18.87 42.43
C LYS A 483 -1.88 -20.03 42.36
N ALA A 484 -0.69 -19.83 42.91
CA ALA A 484 0.33 -20.88 43.06
C ALA A 484 -0.09 -22.01 44.01
N ALA A 485 -0.97 -21.74 44.99
CA ALA A 485 -1.45 -22.75 45.92
C ALA A 485 -2.58 -23.62 45.32
N GLN A 486 -3.36 -23.10 44.38
CA GLN A 486 -4.46 -23.83 43.73
C GLN A 486 -4.00 -24.79 42.63
N ASP A 487 -2.99 -24.41 41.84
CA ASP A 487 -2.42 -25.29 40.81
C ASP A 487 -1.68 -26.51 41.40
N MET A 488 -1.41 -26.49 42.72
CA MET A 488 -0.85 -27.62 43.47
C MET A 488 -1.85 -28.73 43.79
N TRP A 489 -3.17 -28.51 43.65
CA TRP A 489 -4.18 -29.52 43.99
C TRP A 489 -4.59 -30.41 42.81
N VAL A 490 -4.55 -29.91 41.56
CA VAL A 490 -5.01 -30.66 40.37
C VAL A 490 -3.97 -31.67 39.84
N ALA A 491 -2.73 -31.63 40.32
CA ALA A 491 -1.71 -32.66 40.10
C ALA A 491 -1.59 -33.66 41.28
N GLY A 492 -2.58 -33.70 42.17
CA GLY A 492 -2.51 -34.31 43.51
C GLY A 492 -3.05 -35.74 43.67
N SER A 493 -3.16 -36.57 42.61
CA SER A 493 -3.60 -37.98 42.76
C SER A 493 -2.59 -39.03 42.27
N GLY A 494 -1.40 -38.63 41.81
CA GLY A 494 -0.30 -39.55 41.46
C GLY A 494 0.86 -39.61 42.45
N ALA A 495 0.88 -38.73 43.47
CA ALA A 495 2.06 -38.46 44.30
C ALA A 495 1.99 -39.03 45.74
N ALA A 496 1.04 -39.93 46.05
CA ALA A 496 0.93 -40.52 47.38
C ALA A 496 1.76 -41.80 47.59
N SER A 497 2.44 -42.33 46.55
CA SER A 497 3.29 -43.52 46.65
C SER A 497 4.78 -43.23 46.80
N VAL A 498 5.20 -41.97 46.88
CA VAL A 498 6.64 -41.59 46.97
C VAL A 498 7.03 -41.04 48.34
N ALA A 499 6.08 -40.88 49.27
CA ALA A 499 6.30 -40.29 50.59
C ALA A 499 6.56 -41.33 51.72
N GLY A 500 7.21 -42.45 51.40
CA GLY A 500 7.51 -43.54 52.35
C GLY A 500 8.99 -43.90 52.51
N GLY A 501 9.92 -43.11 51.97
CA GLY A 501 11.34 -43.50 51.88
C GLY A 501 12.38 -42.51 52.39
N ALA A 502 11.97 -41.47 53.15
CA ALA A 502 12.87 -40.37 53.53
C ALA A 502 13.15 -40.30 55.05
N ALA A 503 13.48 -41.43 55.67
CA ALA A 503 14.05 -41.46 57.02
C ALA A 503 15.27 -42.42 57.03
N GLY A 504 16.42 -41.91 56.60
CA GLY A 504 17.69 -42.61 56.77
C GLY A 504 18.77 -42.25 55.75
N GLY A 505 19.58 -41.24 56.07
CA GLY A 505 21.00 -41.10 55.70
C GLY A 505 21.37 -40.95 54.21
N ASP A 506 22.25 -40.01 53.92
CA ASP A 506 23.04 -39.83 52.69
C ASP A 506 22.31 -39.45 51.40
N MET A 507 22.33 -38.15 51.11
CA MET A 507 22.05 -37.60 49.78
C MET A 507 23.18 -36.65 49.36
N ASN A 508 24.28 -37.24 48.85
CA ASN A 508 25.26 -36.55 48.01
C ASN A 508 25.51 -37.44 46.79
N ALA A 509 24.46 -37.64 45.97
CA ALA A 509 24.60 -38.40 44.74
C ALA A 509 25.07 -37.47 43.61
N VAL A 510 26.33 -37.59 43.21
CA VAL A 510 26.90 -36.89 42.04
C VAL A 510 26.90 -37.86 40.87
N ARG A 511 26.22 -37.50 39.78
CA ARG A 511 26.20 -38.27 38.54
C ARG A 511 26.97 -37.50 37.47
N VAL A 512 28.04 -38.10 36.97
CA VAL A 512 28.79 -37.61 35.82
C VAL A 512 28.34 -38.40 34.59
N GLU A 513 27.84 -37.71 33.57
CA GLU A 513 27.33 -38.31 32.35
C GLU A 513 28.13 -37.84 31.14
N LEU A 514 28.52 -38.78 30.28
CA LEU A 514 29.06 -38.53 28.95
C LEU A 514 28.07 -39.05 27.91
N ASN A 515 27.40 -38.13 27.20
CA ASN A 515 26.34 -38.42 26.25
C ASN A 515 26.75 -37.98 24.83
N ILE A 516 26.62 -38.84 23.84
CA ILE A 516 26.69 -38.48 22.41
C ILE A 516 25.32 -38.67 21.77
N GLY A 517 24.91 -37.75 20.90
CA GLY A 517 23.63 -37.92 20.21
C GLY A 517 23.42 -36.94 19.07
N SER A 518 22.35 -37.17 18.34
CA SER A 518 21.84 -36.29 17.32
C SER A 518 20.31 -36.25 17.38
N SER A 519 19.72 -35.05 17.33
CA SER A 519 18.27 -34.88 17.31
C SER A 519 17.85 -33.75 16.37
N LYS A 520 16.69 -33.93 15.74
CA LYS A 520 15.97 -32.93 14.95
C LYS A 520 14.57 -32.78 15.52
N SER A 521 14.16 -31.55 15.75
CA SER A 521 12.76 -31.20 16.05
C SER A 521 12.28 -30.18 15.03
N THR A 522 11.03 -30.31 14.58
CA THR A 522 10.36 -29.41 13.66
C THR A 522 8.96 -29.14 14.17
N SER A 523 8.61 -27.87 14.32
CA SER A 523 7.27 -27.40 14.65
C SER A 523 6.79 -26.51 13.50
N THR A 524 5.57 -26.73 13.02
CA THR A 524 4.93 -25.90 12.00
C THR A 524 3.58 -25.45 12.53
N SER A 525 3.26 -24.16 12.38
CA SER A 525 1.96 -23.57 12.66
C SER A 525 1.48 -22.81 11.43
N GLU A 526 0.25 -23.04 11.01
CA GLU A 526 -0.40 -22.34 9.91
C GLU A 526 -1.70 -21.71 10.43
N LEU A 527 -1.86 -20.42 10.22
CA LEU A 527 -3.03 -19.62 10.53
C LEU A 527 -3.64 -19.12 9.21
N LYS A 528 -4.95 -19.29 9.05
CA LYS A 528 -5.76 -18.65 8.01
C LYS A 528 -6.88 -17.88 8.70
N GLN A 529 -7.07 -16.63 8.32
CA GLN A 529 -8.11 -15.76 8.86
C GLN A 529 -8.83 -15.06 7.70
N ASN A 530 -10.16 -14.98 7.83
CA ASN A 530 -11.03 -14.12 7.04
C ASN A 530 -11.82 -13.26 8.03
N GLU A 531 -11.66 -11.95 7.93
CA GLU A 531 -12.38 -10.97 8.73
C GLU A 531 -13.22 -10.11 7.82
N VAL A 532 -14.51 -10.03 8.12
CA VAL A 532 -15.50 -9.35 7.30
C VAL A 532 -15.80 -7.98 7.90
N ARG A 533 -15.75 -6.93 7.06
CA ARG A 533 -16.20 -5.58 7.40
C ARG A 533 -17.44 -5.23 6.58
N GLY A 534 -18.57 -5.04 7.26
CA GLY A 534 -19.84 -4.65 6.64
C GLY A 534 -19.77 -3.32 5.88
N SER A 535 -20.49 -3.22 4.77
CA SER A 535 -20.82 -1.92 4.18
C SER A 535 -21.75 -1.14 5.11
N THR A 536 -21.66 0.19 5.10
CA THR A 536 -22.53 1.03 5.92
C THR A 536 -23.33 1.99 5.05
N LEU A 537 -24.65 1.99 5.22
CA LEU A 537 -25.57 2.89 4.52
C LEU A 537 -26.33 3.69 5.57
N THR A 538 -25.97 4.97 5.71
CA THR A 538 -26.44 5.82 6.81
C THR A 538 -27.09 7.08 6.29
N ALA A 539 -28.27 7.41 6.82
CA ALA A 539 -28.98 8.65 6.55
C ALA A 539 -29.34 9.36 7.86
N GLY A 540 -29.10 10.68 7.96
CA GLY A 540 -29.62 11.48 9.08
C GLY A 540 -31.15 11.67 9.02
N GLY A 541 -31.74 11.47 7.84
CA GLY A 541 -33.16 11.39 7.54
C GLY A 541 -33.60 9.94 7.29
N ASN A 542 -34.25 9.66 6.16
CA ASN A 542 -34.76 8.32 5.85
C ASN A 542 -33.83 7.56 4.91
N VAL A 543 -33.81 6.23 5.02
CA VAL A 543 -33.24 5.33 4.01
C VAL A 543 -34.37 4.65 3.26
N ASN A 544 -34.39 4.77 1.93
CA ASN A 544 -35.33 4.08 1.06
C ASN A 544 -34.56 3.21 0.06
N MET A 545 -34.82 1.91 0.05
CA MET A 545 -34.27 0.97 -0.93
C MET A 545 -35.43 0.29 -1.67
N VAL A 546 -35.40 0.37 -2.99
CA VAL A 546 -36.45 -0.18 -3.85
C VAL A 546 -35.82 -1.02 -4.96
N ALA A 547 -35.86 -2.34 -4.81
CA ALA A 547 -35.55 -3.30 -5.85
C ALA A 547 -36.82 -3.55 -6.69
N THR A 548 -36.80 -3.08 -7.93
CA THR A 548 -37.97 -2.93 -8.78
C THR A 548 -38.27 -4.14 -9.66
N GLY A 549 -37.29 -5.04 -9.87
CA GLY A 549 -37.41 -6.14 -10.83
C GLY A 549 -37.50 -5.67 -12.29
N GLN A 550 -37.16 -4.41 -12.58
CA GLN A 550 -37.12 -3.88 -13.95
C GLN A 550 -35.94 -4.48 -14.73
N SER A 551 -35.95 -4.30 -16.05
CA SER A 551 -34.86 -4.77 -16.93
C SER A 551 -34.60 -6.29 -16.90
N GLY A 552 -35.57 -7.09 -16.42
CA GLY A 552 -35.45 -8.56 -16.37
C GLY A 552 -34.62 -9.09 -15.20
N THR A 553 -34.31 -8.26 -14.20
CA THR A 553 -33.65 -8.69 -12.96
C THR A 553 -34.60 -9.49 -12.06
N SER A 554 -34.06 -10.14 -11.03
CA SER A 554 -34.87 -10.90 -10.07
C SER A 554 -35.82 -10.02 -9.26
N GLY A 555 -35.46 -8.76 -9.02
CA GLY A 555 -36.21 -7.87 -8.12
C GLY A 555 -35.84 -8.06 -6.65
N ASP A 556 -34.69 -8.67 -6.37
CA ASP A 556 -34.24 -8.96 -5.02
C ASP A 556 -33.52 -7.76 -4.39
N LEU A 557 -33.66 -7.67 -3.06
CA LEU A 557 -32.87 -6.82 -2.18
C LEU A 557 -32.11 -7.72 -1.21
N HIS A 558 -30.79 -7.81 -1.41
CA HIS A 558 -29.91 -8.66 -0.61
C HIS A 558 -28.95 -7.82 0.23
N ILE A 559 -28.96 -8.06 1.54
CA ILE A 559 -28.08 -7.39 2.50
C ILE A 559 -27.32 -8.47 3.27
N THR A 560 -26.00 -8.51 3.09
CA THR A 560 -25.11 -9.48 3.75
C THR A 560 -24.18 -8.77 4.71
N GLY A 561 -24.23 -9.10 6.00
CA GLY A 561 -23.27 -8.64 7.02
C GLY A 561 -23.07 -7.12 7.13
N SER A 562 -24.03 -6.34 6.64
CA SER A 562 -23.92 -4.89 6.42
C SER A 562 -24.98 -4.12 7.21
N GLY A 563 -24.71 -2.84 7.47
CA GLY A 563 -25.55 -1.99 8.32
C GLY A 563 -26.34 -0.95 7.53
N ILE A 564 -27.63 -0.80 7.82
CA ILE A 564 -28.48 0.27 7.28
C ILE A 564 -29.08 1.05 8.44
N THR A 565 -28.86 2.37 8.48
CA THR A 565 -29.31 3.24 9.56
C THR A 565 -29.99 4.49 9.02
N GLY A 566 -31.18 4.80 9.53
CA GLY A 566 -31.88 6.06 9.29
C GLY A 566 -33.00 6.25 10.31
N ASN A 567 -33.62 7.43 10.32
CA ASN A 567 -34.79 7.73 11.16
C ASN A 567 -35.97 6.82 10.82
N ASN A 568 -36.21 6.61 9.52
CA ASN A 568 -37.08 5.57 9.00
C ASN A 568 -36.31 4.80 7.92
N VAL A 569 -36.49 3.48 7.88
CA VAL A 569 -35.89 2.61 6.87
C VAL A 569 -37.01 1.88 6.13
N THR A 570 -37.08 2.10 4.82
CA THR A 570 -38.05 1.47 3.92
C THR A 570 -37.29 0.55 2.97
N LEU A 571 -37.58 -0.76 3.03
CA LEU A 571 -37.00 -1.77 2.15
C LEU A 571 -38.13 -2.38 1.32
N VAL A 572 -38.06 -2.25 0.00
CA VAL A 572 -39.04 -2.80 -0.94
C VAL A 572 -38.30 -3.70 -1.92
N ALA A 573 -38.66 -4.97 -1.96
CA ALA A 573 -38.21 -5.92 -2.96
C ALA A 573 -39.42 -6.40 -3.76
N GLN A 574 -39.27 -6.47 -5.08
CA GLN A 574 -40.31 -7.01 -5.95
C GLN A 574 -40.39 -8.55 -5.85
N ASN A 575 -39.27 -9.20 -5.52
CA ASN A 575 -39.22 -10.64 -5.28
C ASN A 575 -38.78 -10.95 -3.84
N ASP A 576 -37.49 -11.13 -3.56
CA ASP A 576 -37.03 -11.52 -2.23
C ASP A 576 -36.29 -10.40 -1.48
N LEU A 577 -36.56 -10.28 -0.18
CA LEU A 577 -35.76 -9.49 0.76
C LEU A 577 -34.90 -10.45 1.61
N LEU A 578 -33.60 -10.47 1.33
CA LEU A 578 -32.63 -11.37 1.96
C LEU A 578 -31.76 -10.60 2.95
N LEU A 579 -31.70 -11.06 4.19
CA LEU A 579 -30.81 -10.51 5.24
C LEU A 579 -29.93 -11.63 5.79
N ASP A 580 -28.70 -11.70 5.29
CA ASP A 580 -27.74 -12.75 5.64
C ASP A 580 -26.67 -12.23 6.60
N ALA A 581 -26.28 -13.10 7.54
CA ALA A 581 -25.12 -12.84 8.39
C ALA A 581 -23.83 -13.15 7.62
N ALA A 582 -22.84 -12.26 7.72
CA ALA A 582 -21.48 -12.59 7.31
C ALA A 582 -20.72 -13.34 8.42
N SER A 583 -19.77 -14.19 8.04
CA SER A 583 -19.01 -15.02 8.97
C SER A 583 -17.52 -14.70 8.93
N ASN A 584 -16.96 -14.40 10.10
CA ASN A 584 -15.51 -14.40 10.32
C ASN A 584 -15.05 -15.84 10.53
N ASN A 585 -13.91 -16.22 9.94
CA ASN A 585 -13.35 -17.55 10.11
C ASN A 585 -11.87 -17.49 10.47
N ARG A 586 -11.44 -18.36 11.38
CA ARG A 586 -10.05 -18.50 11.78
C ARG A 586 -9.71 -19.98 11.92
N GLU A 587 -8.84 -20.46 11.05
CA GLU A 587 -8.34 -21.82 11.05
C GLU A 587 -6.88 -21.83 11.50
N GLN A 588 -6.54 -22.63 12.52
CA GLN A 588 -5.17 -22.82 12.97
C GLN A 588 -4.81 -24.30 12.98
N LYS A 589 -3.76 -24.67 12.26
CA LYS A 589 -3.21 -26.03 12.18
C LYS A 589 -1.79 -26.03 12.73
N SER A 590 -1.46 -27.02 13.56
CA SER A 590 -0.09 -27.19 14.07
C SER A 590 0.36 -28.63 13.95
N ALA A 591 1.62 -28.83 13.57
CA ALA A 591 2.25 -30.14 13.44
C ALA A 591 3.63 -30.11 14.10
N ASN A 592 3.92 -31.12 14.90
CA ASN A 592 5.21 -31.30 15.57
C ASN A 592 5.80 -32.65 15.17
N ASN A 593 7.07 -32.66 14.77
CA ASN A 593 7.79 -33.87 14.46
C ASN A 593 9.17 -33.82 15.13
N SER A 594 9.55 -34.89 15.81
CA SER A 594 10.85 -35.02 16.44
C SER A 594 11.45 -36.38 16.12
N SER A 595 12.72 -36.41 15.76
CA SER A 595 13.50 -37.63 15.59
C SER A 595 14.88 -37.45 16.19
N GLY A 596 15.46 -38.53 16.71
CA GLY A 596 16.80 -38.47 17.27
C GLY A 596 17.23 -39.80 17.84
N TRP A 597 18.53 -39.89 18.10
CA TRP A 597 19.16 -41.00 18.81
C TRP A 597 20.20 -40.43 19.77
N ALA A 598 20.41 -41.08 20.90
CA ALA A 598 21.46 -40.75 21.85
C ALA A 598 22.08 -42.04 22.37
N ALA A 599 23.34 -41.98 22.82
CA ALA A 599 24.01 -43.06 23.53
C ALA A 599 24.91 -42.42 24.58
N GLY A 600 24.94 -42.97 25.79
CA GLY A 600 25.66 -42.37 26.89
C GLY A 600 26.17 -43.37 27.90
N VAL A 601 27.23 -42.97 28.59
CA VAL A 601 27.74 -43.66 29.76
C VAL A 601 27.66 -42.72 30.95
N HIS A 602 27.29 -43.23 32.12
CA HIS A 602 27.25 -42.43 33.33
C HIS A 602 27.91 -43.17 34.49
N VAL A 603 28.51 -42.38 35.38
CA VAL A 603 29.03 -42.83 36.67
C VAL A 603 28.29 -42.07 37.75
N SER A 604 27.55 -42.79 38.59
CA SER A 604 26.91 -42.23 39.78
C SER A 604 27.71 -42.60 41.02
N VAL A 605 27.95 -41.63 41.90
CA VAL A 605 28.59 -41.84 43.21
C VAL A 605 27.54 -41.54 44.27
N GLY A 606 27.14 -42.56 45.05
CA GLY A 606 26.05 -42.51 46.04
C GLY A 606 25.80 -43.89 46.68
N LYS A 607 24.63 -44.12 47.30
CA LYS A 607 24.26 -45.41 47.95
C LYS A 607 24.42 -46.63 47.04
N GLU A 608 24.28 -46.46 45.73
CA GLU A 608 24.73 -47.41 44.72
C GLU A 608 25.69 -46.69 43.76
N THR A 609 26.99 -47.01 43.88
CA THR A 609 28.00 -46.56 42.93
C THR A 609 28.02 -47.54 41.77
N GLY A 610 27.80 -47.05 40.55
CA GLY A 610 27.67 -47.90 39.37
C GLY A 610 28.06 -47.18 38.09
N ILE A 611 28.47 -47.98 37.11
CA ILE A 611 28.65 -47.54 35.71
C ILE A 611 27.42 -48.04 34.95
N GLY A 612 26.70 -47.13 34.31
CA GLY A 612 25.54 -47.46 33.49
C GLY A 612 25.72 -47.01 32.05
N VAL A 613 25.10 -47.76 31.12
CA VAL A 613 24.95 -47.39 29.71
C VAL A 613 23.49 -47.02 29.46
N GLN A 614 23.25 -46.02 28.61
CA GLN A 614 21.91 -45.60 28.19
C GLN A 614 21.91 -45.36 26.67
N ALA A 615 20.82 -45.75 25.99
CA ALA A 615 20.61 -45.60 24.55
C ALA A 615 19.18 -45.12 24.29
#